data_AF-A0ABD3UGD5-F1
#
_entry.id   AF-A0ABD3UGD5-F1
#
_cell.length_a   1.000
_cell.length_b   1.000
_cell.length_c   1.000
_cell.angle_alpha   90.00
_cell.angle_beta   90.00
_cell.angle_gamma   90.00
#
_symmetry.space_group_name_H-M   'P 1'
#
loop_
_entity.id
_entity.type
_entity.pdbx_description
1 polymer ?
#
loop_
_entity_poly.entity_id
_entity_poly.type
_entity_poly.pdbx_seq_one_letter_code
_entity_poly.pdbx_strand_id
1 'polypeptide(L)'
;MSITPKPLRMEMFRSIGAPIQLRIIYESWYDWGVVDSLMCLYFFQYLNFSRQGKERHKQVAMDNMIHVIRTDPIIPHIDTAFNLLGCSFIQENQLSNAFSCFNLSLKIRPYHNAAKFYLGILFNRIRVTERGH
;
A
#
# COMPACT_ATOMS: atom_id res chain seq x y z
N MET A 1 -17.09 18.78 22.19
CA MET A 1 -17.52 18.79 20.78
C MET A 1 -16.30 18.50 19.91
N SER A 2 -16.19 17.29 19.35
CA SER A 2 -15.04 16.89 18.53
C SER A 2 -15.19 17.45 17.11
N ILE A 3 -14.22 18.26 16.68
CA ILE A 3 -14.17 18.91 15.35
C ILE A 3 -13.52 17.93 14.34
N THR A 4 -13.94 16.66 14.36
CA THR A 4 -13.53 15.69 13.35
C THR A 4 -14.64 15.64 12.30
N PRO A 5 -14.40 16.10 11.06
CA PRO A 5 -15.40 16.01 10.01
C PRO A 5 -15.75 14.54 9.77
N LYS A 6 -17.03 14.25 9.49
CA LYS A 6 -17.48 12.91 9.09
C LYS A 6 -16.62 12.44 7.91
N PRO A 7 -16.23 11.15 7.84
CA PRO A 7 -15.48 10.65 6.70
C PRO A 7 -16.25 10.98 5.43
N LEU A 8 -15.60 11.69 4.50
CA LEU A 8 -16.12 11.96 3.17
C LEU A 8 -16.33 10.61 2.49
N ARG A 9 -17.59 10.14 2.48
CA ARG A 9 -18.00 9.03 1.62
C ARG A 9 -18.00 9.58 0.20
N MET A 10 -16.86 9.51 -0.47
CA MET A 10 -16.75 9.84 -1.89
C MET A 10 -17.46 8.75 -2.69
N GLU A 11 -18.77 8.92 -2.90
CA GLU A 11 -19.47 8.23 -3.97
C GLU A 11 -19.03 8.86 -5.28
N MET A 12 -17.98 8.30 -5.88
CA MET A 12 -17.65 8.58 -7.27
C MET A 12 -18.76 7.95 -8.12
N PHE A 13 -19.81 8.72 -8.41
CA PHE A 13 -20.80 8.38 -9.41
C PHE A 13 -20.10 7.94 -10.70
N ARG A 14 -20.26 6.67 -11.07
CA ARG A 14 -19.97 6.21 -12.41
C ARG A 14 -21.27 6.08 -13.16
N SER A 15 -21.40 6.91 -14.20
CA SER A 15 -22.36 6.77 -15.29
C SER A 15 -22.43 5.29 -15.72
N ILE A 16 -23.56 4.64 -15.45
CA ILE A 16 -24.46 4.08 -16.45
C ILE A 16 -25.85 4.06 -15.80
N GLY A 17 -26.77 4.87 -16.31
CA GLY A 17 -28.14 5.01 -15.81
C GLY A 17 -29.02 3.80 -16.10
N ALA A 18 -28.74 2.66 -15.47
CA ALA A 18 -29.63 1.50 -15.48
C ALA A 18 -30.16 1.22 -14.07
N PRO A 19 -31.46 0.93 -13.91
CA PRO A 19 -32.06 0.66 -12.61
C PRO A 19 -31.53 -0.65 -12.02
N ILE A 20 -31.35 -0.64 -10.71
CA ILE A 20 -30.82 -1.77 -9.93
C ILE A 20 -31.86 -2.90 -9.94
N GLN A 21 -31.71 -3.85 -10.86
CA GLN A 21 -32.17 -5.21 -10.60
C GLN A 21 -31.08 -5.94 -9.84
N LEU A 22 -31.46 -6.50 -8.68
CA LEU A 22 -30.68 -7.37 -7.81
C LEU A 22 -30.10 -8.52 -8.62
N ARG A 23 -28.96 -8.27 -9.26
CA ARG A 23 -28.19 -9.27 -9.95
C ARG A 23 -27.26 -9.84 -8.89
N ILE A 24 -27.54 -11.08 -8.51
CA ILE A 24 -26.61 -11.94 -7.79
C ILE A 24 -25.38 -12.06 -8.71
N ILE A 25 -24.34 -11.26 -8.46
CA ILE A 25 -23.09 -11.30 -9.23
C ILE A 25 -21.95 -11.50 -8.24
N TYR A 26 -21.61 -12.76 -7.99
CA TYR A 26 -20.32 -13.13 -7.39
C TYR A 26 -19.22 -13.33 -8.45
N GLU A 27 -19.44 -12.95 -9.72
CA GLU A 27 -18.52 -13.27 -10.82
C GLU A 27 -18.28 -12.16 -11.88
N SER A 28 -18.34 -10.87 -11.53
CA SER A 28 -17.88 -9.85 -12.51
C SER A 28 -17.10 -8.72 -11.86
N TRP A 29 -15.77 -8.84 -11.91
CA TRP A 29 -14.78 -7.86 -12.41
C TRP A 29 -14.91 -6.34 -12.09
N TYR A 30 -15.82 -5.95 -11.22
CA TYR A 30 -16.08 -4.57 -10.83
C TYR A 30 -16.49 -4.58 -9.37
N ASP A 31 -15.49 -4.35 -8.50
CA ASP A 31 -15.57 -3.76 -7.15
C ASP A 31 -14.33 -4.07 -6.28
N TRP A 32 -13.20 -4.46 -6.90
CA TRP A 32 -11.93 -4.68 -6.18
C TRP A 32 -10.95 -3.51 -6.28
N GLY A 33 -11.23 -2.52 -7.15
CA GLY A 33 -10.38 -1.33 -7.32
C GLY A 33 -10.39 -0.35 -6.14
N VAL A 34 -11.32 -0.50 -5.19
CA VAL A 34 -11.42 0.40 -4.02
C VAL A 34 -10.47 -0.04 -2.89
N VAL A 35 -10.20 -1.33 -2.72
CA VAL A 35 -9.32 -1.80 -1.64
C VAL A 35 -7.84 -1.57 -1.99
N ASP A 36 -7.47 -1.78 -3.26
CA ASP A 36 -6.17 -1.31 -3.80
C ASP A 36 -6.00 0.20 -3.62
N SER A 37 -7.10 0.96 -3.75
CA SER A 37 -7.06 2.42 -3.69
C SER A 37 -6.64 2.95 -2.32
N LEU A 38 -6.99 2.28 -1.21
CA LEU A 38 -6.61 2.73 0.13
C LEU A 38 -5.12 2.59 0.38
N MET A 39 -4.55 1.42 0.07
CA MET A 39 -3.12 1.19 0.19
C MET A 39 -2.34 2.16 -0.70
N CYS A 40 -2.76 2.34 -1.96
CA CYS A 40 -2.14 3.28 -2.87
C CYS A 40 -2.27 4.73 -2.38
N LEU A 41 -3.42 5.13 -1.85
CA LEU A 41 -3.67 6.46 -1.31
C LEU A 41 -2.71 6.77 -0.15
N TYR A 42 -2.61 5.87 0.84
CA TYR A 42 -1.70 6.06 1.96
C TYR A 42 -0.23 6.07 1.51
N PHE A 43 0.14 5.25 0.53
CA PHE A 43 1.46 5.29 -0.08
C PHE A 43 1.75 6.65 -0.76
N PHE A 44 0.82 7.20 -1.52
CA PHE A 44 1.00 8.52 -2.13
C PHE A 44 1.03 9.64 -1.10
N GLN A 45 0.24 9.55 -0.02
CA GLN A 45 0.33 10.48 1.11
C GLN A 45 1.71 10.42 1.76
N TYR A 46 2.21 9.21 2.02
CA TYR A 46 3.55 8.98 2.55
C TYR A 46 4.61 9.65 1.67
N LEU A 47 4.59 9.41 0.36
CA LEU A 47 5.54 10.03 -0.58
C LEU A 47 5.43 11.57 -0.58
N ASN A 48 4.22 12.12 -0.59
CA ASN A 48 4.02 13.57 -0.57
C ASN A 48 4.54 14.20 0.73
N PHE A 49 4.24 13.60 1.89
CA PHE A 49 4.71 14.10 3.17
C PHE A 49 6.22 13.93 3.37
N SER A 50 6.80 12.83 2.86
CA SER A 50 8.24 12.60 2.79
C SER A 50 8.93 13.72 2.01
N ARG A 51 8.41 14.08 0.83
CA ARG A 51 8.93 15.21 0.03
C ARG A 51 8.79 16.58 0.71
N GLN A 52 7.78 16.75 1.55
CA GLN A 52 7.54 18.00 2.29
C GLN A 52 8.28 18.05 3.64
N GLY A 53 8.99 16.99 4.04
CA GLY A 53 9.62 16.89 5.37
C GLY A 53 8.62 16.85 6.54
N LYS A 54 7.35 16.50 6.27
CA LYS A 54 6.29 16.42 7.29
C LYS A 54 6.32 15.06 7.99
N GLU A 55 7.34 14.83 8.80
CA GLU A 55 7.64 13.53 9.43
C GLU A 55 6.45 12.90 10.15
N ARG A 56 5.72 13.68 10.99
CA ARG A 56 4.53 13.19 11.70
C ARG A 56 3.45 12.67 10.75
N HIS A 57 3.20 13.37 9.65
CA HIS A 57 2.16 12.99 8.69
C HIS A 57 2.61 11.80 7.84
N LYS A 58 3.91 11.75 7.50
CA LYS A 58 4.55 10.62 6.84
C LYS A 58 4.40 9.34 7.68
N GLN A 59 4.68 9.41 8.98
CA GLN A 59 4.53 8.27 9.90
C GLN A 59 3.07 7.82 10.00
N VAL A 60 2.12 8.75 10.17
CA VAL A 60 0.68 8.41 10.18
C VAL A 60 0.25 7.70 8.88
N ALA A 61 0.73 8.13 7.73
CA ALA A 61 0.44 7.46 6.45
C ALA A 61 1.02 6.03 6.42
N MET A 62 2.22 5.84 6.96
CA MET A 62 2.83 4.50 7.06
C MET A 62 2.09 3.59 8.06
N ASP A 63 1.68 4.12 9.19
CA ASP A 63 0.87 3.39 10.17
C ASP A 63 -0.48 2.97 9.58
N ASN A 64 -1.10 3.82 8.78
CA ASN A 64 -2.33 3.47 8.06
C ASN A 64 -2.11 2.34 7.04
N MET A 65 -0.98 2.34 6.31
CA MET A 65 -0.63 1.21 5.44
C MET A 65 -0.51 -0.10 6.23
N ILE A 66 0.17 -0.07 7.37
CA ILE A 66 0.32 -1.24 8.25
C ILE A 66 -1.04 -1.68 8.79
N HIS A 67 -1.89 -0.73 9.19
CA HIS A 67 -3.21 -1.01 9.72
C HIS A 67 -4.06 -1.74 8.69
N VAL A 68 -4.13 -1.25 7.44
CA VAL A 68 -4.86 -1.90 6.34
C VAL A 68 -4.46 -3.36 6.22
N ILE A 69 -3.16 -3.65 6.14
CA ILE A 69 -2.63 -5.03 6.01
C ILE A 69 -3.03 -5.93 7.19
N ARG A 70 -3.12 -5.37 8.40
CA ARG A 70 -3.40 -6.15 9.62
C ARG A 70 -4.88 -6.41 9.84
N THR A 71 -5.75 -5.48 9.46
CA THR A 71 -7.17 -5.52 9.83
C THR A 71 -8.08 -6.02 8.74
N ASP A 72 -7.67 -5.93 7.48
CA ASP A 72 -8.48 -6.38 6.36
C ASP A 72 -8.07 -7.80 5.93
N PRO A 73 -8.87 -8.83 6.21
CA PRO A 73 -8.55 -10.20 5.87
C PRO A 73 -8.67 -10.51 4.38
N ILE A 74 -9.26 -9.63 3.57
CA ILE A 74 -9.51 -9.85 2.14
C ILE A 74 -8.98 -8.66 1.36
N ILE A 75 -7.69 -8.38 1.48
CA ILE A 75 -7.03 -7.36 0.65
C ILE A 75 -6.78 -7.96 -0.75
N PRO A 76 -7.46 -7.45 -1.80
CA PRO A 76 -7.05 -7.68 -3.17
C PRO A 76 -5.59 -7.25 -3.35
N HIS A 77 -4.83 -8.01 -4.13
CA HIS A 77 -3.44 -7.66 -4.44
C HIS A 77 -2.57 -7.36 -3.21
N ILE A 78 -2.74 -8.11 -2.12
CA ILE A 78 -1.93 -7.98 -0.89
C ILE A 78 -0.42 -8.10 -1.15
N ASP A 79 -0.01 -8.79 -2.21
CA ASP A 79 1.37 -8.81 -2.70
C ASP A 79 1.87 -7.41 -3.10
N THR A 80 1.02 -6.61 -3.74
CA THR A 80 1.30 -5.22 -4.12
C THR A 80 1.33 -4.33 -2.88
N ALA A 81 0.44 -4.56 -1.91
CA ALA A 81 0.46 -3.85 -0.63
C ALA A 81 1.77 -4.05 0.14
N PHE A 82 2.24 -5.30 0.24
CA PHE A 82 3.55 -5.59 0.80
C PHE A 82 4.68 -4.92 0.02
N ASN A 83 4.61 -4.91 -1.31
CA ASN A 83 5.63 -4.22 -2.13
C ASN A 83 5.66 -2.71 -1.84
N LEU A 84 4.51 -2.04 -1.76
CA LEU A 84 4.42 -0.62 -1.46
C LEU A 84 4.93 -0.28 -0.05
N LEU A 85 4.54 -1.07 0.95
CA LEU A 85 5.05 -0.90 2.32
C LEU A 85 6.58 -1.14 2.38
N GLY A 86 7.09 -2.13 1.66
CA GLY A 86 8.52 -2.40 1.54
C GLY A 86 9.31 -1.21 0.96
N CYS A 87 8.75 -0.53 -0.05
CA CYS A 87 9.34 0.69 -0.61
C CYS A 87 9.44 1.81 0.45
N SER A 88 8.41 1.98 1.27
CA SER A 88 8.42 2.95 2.37
C SER A 88 9.50 2.59 3.41
N PHE A 89 9.64 1.32 3.78
CA PHE A 89 10.70 0.89 4.69
C PHE A 89 12.12 1.07 4.13
N ILE A 90 12.31 0.92 2.82
CA ILE A 90 13.58 1.31 2.18
C ILE A 90 13.87 2.79 2.45
N GLN A 91 12.90 3.68 2.25
CA GLN A 91 13.08 5.13 2.47
C GLN A 91 13.42 5.46 3.93
N GLU A 92 12.82 4.77 4.89
CA GLU A 92 13.13 4.90 6.33
C GLU A 92 14.41 4.16 6.78
N ASN A 93 15.17 3.58 5.84
CA ASN A 93 16.37 2.77 6.12
C ASN A 93 16.11 1.54 7.02
N GLN A 94 14.87 1.06 7.09
CA GLN A 94 14.47 -0.14 7.83
C GLN A 94 14.62 -1.38 6.94
N LEU A 95 15.86 -1.74 6.63
CA LEU A 95 16.20 -2.72 5.59
C LEU A 95 15.66 -4.14 5.89
N SER A 96 15.61 -4.55 7.15
CA SER A 96 15.06 -5.84 7.59
C SER A 96 13.54 -5.94 7.38
N ASN A 97 12.81 -4.87 7.70
CA ASN A 97 11.37 -4.78 7.47
C ASN A 97 11.06 -4.77 5.97
N ALA A 98 11.83 -4.01 5.19
CA ALA A 98 11.71 -4.00 3.74
C ALA A 98 11.91 -5.38 3.12
N PHE A 99 12.95 -6.12 3.54
CA PHE A 99 13.20 -7.48 3.08
C PHE A 99 12.00 -8.40 3.33
N SER A 100 11.47 -8.33 4.56
CA SER A 100 10.33 -9.15 4.98
C SER A 100 9.10 -8.88 4.12
N CYS A 101 8.80 -7.60 3.84
CA CYS A 101 7.70 -7.22 2.95
C CYS A 101 7.88 -7.74 1.52
N PHE A 102 9.03 -7.54 0.89
CA PHE A 102 9.24 -8.04 -0.48
C PHE A 102 9.23 -9.57 -0.55
N ASN A 103 9.76 -10.24 0.47
CA ASN A 103 9.71 -11.70 0.56
C ASN A 103 8.26 -12.22 0.67
N LEU A 104 7.42 -11.57 1.49
CA LEU A 104 5.99 -11.89 1.56
C LEU A 104 5.28 -11.65 0.23
N SER A 105 5.58 -10.53 -0.44
CA SER A 105 5.07 -10.22 -1.78
C SER A 105 5.40 -11.34 -2.78
N LEU A 106 6.64 -11.83 -2.79
CA LEU A 106 7.08 -12.91 -3.68
C LEU A 106 6.54 -14.29 -3.30
N LYS A 107 6.29 -14.54 -2.01
CA LYS A 107 5.61 -15.77 -1.57
C LYS A 107 4.19 -15.85 -2.11
N ILE A 108 3.48 -14.72 -2.12
CA ILE A 108 2.11 -14.63 -2.65
C ILE A 108 2.12 -14.65 -4.18
N ARG A 109 3.00 -13.85 -4.80
CA ARG A 109 3.17 -13.78 -6.25
C ARG A 109 4.63 -13.97 -6.65
N PRO A 110 5.06 -15.20 -6.97
CA PRO A 110 6.45 -15.52 -7.33
C PRO A 110 7.00 -14.75 -8.54
N TYR A 111 6.12 -14.28 -9.42
CA TYR A 111 6.44 -13.49 -10.61
C TYR A 111 6.17 -11.98 -10.43
N HIS A 112 6.19 -11.47 -9.19
CA HIS A 112 6.06 -10.04 -8.91
C HIS A 112 7.35 -9.28 -9.30
N ASN A 113 7.40 -8.79 -10.55
CA ASN A 113 8.57 -8.11 -11.09
C ASN A 113 9.02 -6.89 -10.25
N ALA A 114 8.08 -6.06 -9.77
CA ALA A 114 8.44 -4.90 -8.95
C ALA A 114 9.12 -5.30 -7.63
N ALA A 115 8.63 -6.33 -6.92
CA ALA A 115 9.25 -6.82 -5.69
C ALA A 115 10.66 -7.37 -5.93
N LYS A 116 10.88 -8.10 -7.04
CA LYS A 116 12.24 -8.54 -7.43
C LYS A 116 13.17 -7.36 -7.68
N PHE A 117 12.69 -6.34 -8.40
CA PHE A 117 13.44 -5.12 -8.66
C PHE A 117 13.83 -4.40 -7.35
N TYR A 118 12.88 -4.21 -6.44
CA TYR A 118 13.15 -3.53 -5.16
C TYR A 118 14.03 -4.36 -4.21
N LEU A 119 14.01 -5.69 -4.25
CA LEU A 119 15.01 -6.52 -3.56
C LEU A 119 16.42 -6.25 -4.09
N GLY A 120 16.60 -6.06 -5.39
CA GLY A 120 17.89 -5.66 -5.96
C GLY A 120 18.38 -4.31 -5.41
N ILE A 121 17.48 -3.33 -5.30
CA ILE A 121 17.79 -2.04 -4.65
C ILE A 121 18.14 -2.23 -3.17
N LEU A 122 17.39 -3.06 -2.46
CA LEU A 122 17.60 -3.35 -1.05
C LEU A 122 18.98 -3.97 -0.79
N PHE A 123 19.36 -5.00 -1.54
CA PHE A 123 20.67 -5.64 -1.40
C PHE A 123 21.82 -4.69 -1.71
N ASN A 124 21.65 -3.81 -2.70
CA ASN A 124 22.63 -2.77 -2.97
C ASN A 124 22.78 -1.80 -1.78
N ARG A 125 21.67 -1.42 -1.12
CA ARG A 125 21.71 -0.57 0.08
C ARG A 125 22.40 -1.28 1.25
N ILE A 126 22.04 -2.54 1.53
CA ILE A 126 22.67 -3.35 2.59
C ILE A 126 24.18 -3.40 2.39
N ARG A 127 24.63 -3.71 1.17
CA ARG A 127 26.05 -3.76 0.83
C ARG A 127 26.78 -2.43 1.04
N VAL A 128 26.11 -1.30 0.76
CA VAL A 128 26.69 0.03 0.96
C VAL A 128 26.80 0.35 2.46
N THR A 129 25.78 0.03 3.25
CA THR A 129 25.81 0.25 4.71
C THR A 129 26.85 -0.61 5.40
N GLU A 130 27.06 -1.86 4.97
CA GLU A 130 28.10 -2.75 5.51
C GLU A 130 29.53 -2.28 5.20
N ARG A 131 29.74 -1.59 4.08
CA ARG A 131 31.06 -1.03 3.68
C ARG A 131 31.39 0.32 4.31
N GLY A 132 30.39 1.00 4.88
CA GLY A 132 30.54 2.31 5.51
C GLY A 132 30.86 2.26 7.01
N HIS A 133 31.05 1.05 7.56
CA HIS A 133 31.53 0.77 8.91
C HIS A 133 32.97 0.27 8.85
#